data_AF-A0AA38CAL5-F1
#
_entry.id   AF-A0AA38CAL5-F1
#
_cell.length_a   1.000
_cell.length_b   1.000
_cell.length_c   1.000
_cell.angle_alpha   90.00
_cell.angle_beta   90.00
_cell.angle_gamma   90.00
#
_symmetry.space_group_name_H-M   'P 1'
#
loop_
_entity.id
_entity.type
_entity.pdbx_description
1 polymer ?
#
loop_
_entity_poly.entity_id
_entity_poly.type
_entity_poly.pdbx_seq_one_letter_code
_entity_poly.pdbx_strand_id
1 'polypeptide(L)'
;QVDEKTVQAVKLLSTKKSEDVSSSLYLVNEALSMSPHSEKLLELKAQALLSLCKYEDVIQTCEEGLASFNQNHYCGKSSSESQMSNAEAYAGQCNCPVKLRLWQMTGKAQFYLGRLDEALTSLSKYEEANTTVVKSSGQRMETLAPLVATIRDLLHHK
;
A
#
# COMPACT_ATOMS: atom_id res chain seq x y z
N GLN A 1 -16.69 0.73 18.57
CA GLN A 1 -17.30 -0.02 17.45
C GLN A 1 -16.35 -0.15 16.25
N VAL A 2 -15.72 0.93 15.74
CA VAL A 2 -14.75 0.84 14.61
C VAL A 2 -13.51 0.00 14.98
N ASP A 3 -12.92 0.20 16.16
CA ASP A 3 -11.73 -0.55 16.59
C ASP A 3 -12.00 -2.05 16.72
N GLU A 4 -13.14 -2.43 17.29
CA GLU A 4 -13.58 -3.81 17.43
C GLU A 4 -13.72 -4.50 16.06
N LYS A 5 -14.38 -3.85 15.10
CA LYS A 5 -14.50 -4.34 13.73
C LYS A 5 -13.15 -4.49 13.04
N THR A 6 -12.24 -3.55 13.27
CA THR A 6 -10.88 -3.58 12.72
C THR A 6 -10.10 -4.79 13.25
N VAL A 7 -10.18 -5.06 14.56
CA VAL A 7 -9.54 -6.23 15.19
C VAL A 7 -10.11 -7.54 14.64
N GLN A 8 -11.44 -7.63 14.48
CA GLN A 8 -12.08 -8.83 13.92
C GLN A 8 -11.69 -9.07 12.46
N ALA A 9 -11.65 -8.02 11.63
CA ALA A 9 -11.21 -8.11 10.24
C ALA A 9 -9.77 -8.63 10.11
N VAL A 10 -8.84 -8.11 10.92
CA VAL A 10 -7.44 -8.58 10.95
C VAL A 10 -7.36 -10.08 11.28
N LYS A 11 -8.16 -10.54 12.25
CA LYS A 11 -8.20 -11.95 12.63
C LYS A 11 -8.68 -12.83 11.48
N LEU A 12 -9.73 -12.42 10.78
CA LEU A 12 -10.30 -13.16 9.65
C LEU A 12 -9.34 -13.20 8.45
N LEU A 13 -8.65 -12.10 8.13
CA LEU A 13 -7.64 -12.08 7.05
C LEU A 13 -6.46 -13.03 7.31
N SER A 14 -6.22 -13.39 8.56
CA SER A 14 -5.12 -14.29 8.93
C SER A 14 -5.43 -15.76 8.64
N THR A 15 -6.70 -16.16 8.51
CA THR A 15 -7.10 -17.57 8.34
C THR A 15 -6.93 -18.09 6.91
N LYS A 16 -6.76 -17.18 5.93
CA LYS A 16 -6.63 -17.46 4.49
C LYS A 16 -7.79 -18.25 3.86
N LYS A 17 -8.94 -18.38 4.55
CA LYS A 17 -10.15 -18.99 3.98
C LYS A 17 -10.95 -17.94 3.22
N SER A 18 -11.45 -18.28 2.04
CA SER A 18 -12.20 -17.35 1.18
C SER A 18 -13.44 -16.76 1.87
N GLU A 19 -14.17 -17.58 2.63
CA GLU A 19 -15.33 -17.17 3.42
C GLU A 19 -14.94 -16.13 4.48
N ASP A 20 -13.88 -16.39 5.24
CA ASP A 20 -13.37 -15.48 6.27
C ASP A 20 -12.87 -14.16 5.65
N VAL A 21 -12.21 -14.20 4.49
CA VAL A 21 -11.78 -13.00 3.76
C VAL A 21 -12.99 -12.16 3.32
N SER A 22 -14.07 -12.81 2.87
CA SER A 22 -15.31 -12.12 2.49
C SER A 22 -16.00 -11.47 3.69
N SER A 23 -16.08 -12.19 4.82
CA SER A 23 -16.59 -11.63 6.08
C SER A 23 -15.72 -10.47 6.58
N SER A 24 -14.39 -10.57 6.45
CA SER A 24 -13.49 -9.45 6.76
C SER A 24 -13.79 -8.24 5.88
N LEU A 25 -13.97 -8.42 4.58
CA LEU A 25 -14.27 -7.32 3.66
C LEU A 25 -15.59 -6.63 4.03
N TYR A 26 -16.60 -7.39 4.44
CA TYR A 26 -17.86 -6.84 4.95
C TYR A 26 -17.64 -5.95 6.19
N LEU A 27 -16.94 -6.46 7.21
CA LEU A 27 -16.66 -5.70 8.44
C LEU A 27 -15.84 -4.43 8.17
N VAL A 28 -14.88 -4.51 7.24
CA VAL A 28 -14.08 -3.33 6.84
C VAL A 28 -14.94 -2.28 6.15
N ASN A 29 -15.84 -2.67 5.25
CA ASN A 29 -16.76 -1.73 4.60
C ASN A 29 -17.72 -1.07 5.60
N GLU A 30 -18.21 -1.82 6.59
CA GLU A 30 -19.03 -1.29 7.68
C GLU A 30 -18.24 -0.35 8.62
N ALA A 31 -16.94 -0.56 8.76
CA ALA A 31 -16.07 0.36 9.51
C ALA A 31 -15.75 1.62 8.69
N LEU A 32 -15.56 1.49 7.37
CA LEU A 32 -15.30 2.61 6.45
C LEU A 32 -16.51 3.53 6.30
N SER A 33 -17.74 3.03 6.38
CA SER A 33 -18.92 3.90 6.39
C SER A 33 -18.95 4.84 7.60
N MET A 34 -18.29 4.45 8.70
CA MET A 34 -18.13 5.28 9.90
C MET A 34 -16.87 6.14 9.87
N SER A 35 -15.82 5.68 9.17
CA SER A 35 -14.53 6.38 9.04
C SER A 35 -13.96 6.21 7.62
N PRO A 36 -14.43 7.02 6.64
CA PRO A 36 -14.12 6.80 5.21
C PRO A 36 -12.65 6.96 4.83
N HIS A 37 -11.91 7.76 5.58
CA HIS A 37 -10.51 8.10 5.29
C HIS A 37 -9.50 7.39 6.20
N SER A 38 -9.94 6.38 6.95
CA SER A 38 -9.03 5.59 7.77
C SER A 38 -8.06 4.80 6.90
N GLU A 39 -6.80 5.24 6.89
CA GLU A 39 -5.70 4.61 6.15
C GLU A 39 -5.60 3.11 6.47
N LYS A 40 -5.78 2.74 7.73
CA LYS A 40 -5.72 1.35 8.17
C LYS A 40 -6.86 0.51 7.59
N LEU A 41 -8.07 1.07 7.54
CA LEU A 41 -9.22 0.38 6.95
C LEU A 41 -9.07 0.24 5.43
N LEU A 42 -8.54 1.25 4.75
CA LEU A 42 -8.24 1.18 3.31
C LEU A 42 -7.16 0.14 3.00
N GLU A 43 -6.12 0.03 3.84
CA GLU A 43 -5.12 -1.05 3.75
C GLU A 43 -5.78 -2.44 3.86
N LEU A 44 -6.64 -2.64 4.88
CA LEU A 44 -7.31 -3.92 5.10
C LEU A 44 -8.28 -4.27 3.97
N LYS A 45 -8.99 -3.27 3.42
CA LYS A 45 -9.88 -3.45 2.26
C LYS A 45 -9.07 -3.90 1.05
N ALA A 46 -7.99 -3.21 0.71
CA ALA A 46 -7.12 -3.57 -0.41
C ALA A 46 -6.53 -5.00 -0.23
N GLN A 47 -6.12 -5.36 0.99
CA GLN A 47 -5.60 -6.70 1.28
C GLN A 47 -6.67 -7.80 1.09
N ALA A 48 -7.90 -7.56 1.54
CA ALA A 48 -9.01 -8.47 1.36
C ALA A 48 -9.36 -8.65 -0.13
N LEU A 49 -9.45 -7.54 -0.88
CA LEU A 49 -9.74 -7.53 -2.32
C LEU A 49 -8.66 -8.26 -3.12
N LEU A 50 -7.38 -8.08 -2.77
CA LEU A 50 -6.27 -8.78 -3.42
C LEU A 50 -6.37 -10.29 -3.19
N SER A 51 -6.76 -10.71 -1.98
CA SER A 51 -6.96 -12.12 -1.63
C SER A 51 -8.17 -12.74 -2.33
N LEU A 52 -9.14 -11.92 -2.75
CA LEU A 52 -10.30 -12.31 -3.56
C LEU A 52 -10.07 -12.13 -5.07
N CYS A 53 -8.85 -11.81 -5.49
CA CYS A 53 -8.47 -11.56 -6.90
C CYS A 53 -9.28 -10.44 -7.58
N LYS A 54 -9.78 -9.45 -6.83
CA LYS A 54 -10.52 -8.30 -7.35
C LYS A 54 -9.58 -7.14 -7.66
N TYR A 55 -8.75 -7.29 -8.69
CA TYR A 55 -7.58 -6.43 -8.90
C TYR A 55 -7.91 -4.97 -9.23
N GLU A 56 -8.95 -4.69 -10.03
CA GLU A 56 -9.42 -3.33 -10.29
C GLU A 56 -9.84 -2.62 -8.99
N ASP A 57 -10.60 -3.31 -8.13
CA ASP A 57 -11.05 -2.76 -6.85
C ASP A 57 -9.86 -2.49 -5.90
N VAL A 58 -8.80 -3.31 -5.97
CA VAL A 58 -7.55 -3.08 -5.23
C VAL A 58 -6.92 -1.77 -5.67
N ILE A 59 -6.78 -1.55 -6.99
CA ILE A 59 -6.16 -0.35 -7.53
C ILE A 59 -6.94 0.88 -7.09
N GLN A 60 -8.26 0.88 -7.28
CA GLN A 60 -9.12 1.99 -6.86
C GLN A 60 -9.00 2.28 -5.36
N THR A 61 -9.09 1.24 -4.51
CA THR A 61 -8.98 1.40 -3.06
C THR A 61 -7.62 1.95 -2.64
N CYS A 62 -6.54 1.51 -3.30
CA CYS A 62 -5.19 1.99 -3.00
C CYS A 62 -4.99 3.44 -3.46
N GLU A 63 -5.54 3.84 -4.59
CA GLU A 63 -5.50 5.23 -5.07
C GLU A 63 -6.26 6.18 -4.12
N GLU A 64 -7.45 5.78 -3.67
CA GLU A 64 -8.22 6.51 -2.65
C GLU A 64 -7.41 6.67 -1.35
N GLY A 65 -6.75 5.59 -0.90
CA GLY A 65 -5.86 5.62 0.26
C GLY A 65 -4.64 6.50 0.06
N LEU A 66 -4.01 6.47 -1.12
CA LEU A 66 -2.86 7.31 -1.45
C LEU A 66 -3.23 8.80 -1.54
N ALA A 67 -4.43 9.10 -2.03
CA ALA A 67 -4.94 10.47 -2.11
C ALA A 67 -5.15 11.10 -0.73
N SER A 68 -5.60 10.32 0.28
CA SER A 68 -5.79 10.83 1.64
C SER A 68 -4.47 11.23 2.31
N PHE A 69 -3.36 10.54 2.02
CA PHE A 69 -2.02 10.94 2.47
C PHE A 69 -1.56 12.28 1.87
N ASN A 70 -1.95 12.60 0.64
CA ASN A 70 -1.56 13.84 -0.02
C ASN A 70 -2.38 15.04 0.48
N GLN A 71 -3.60 14.82 0.97
CA GLN A 71 -4.42 15.87 1.59
C GLN A 71 -4.04 16.15 3.05
N ASN A 72 -3.53 15.14 3.76
CA ASN A 72 -2.99 15.27 5.12
C ASN A 72 -1.49 15.62 5.10
N HIS A 73 -1.14 16.86 4.77
CA HIS A 73 0.22 17.41 4.76
C HIS A 73 0.86 17.55 6.16
N TYR A 74 0.83 16.49 6.98
CA TYR A 74 1.52 16.45 8.28
C TYR A 74 2.29 15.14 8.47
N CYS A 75 3.13 14.78 7.50
CA CYS A 75 4.26 13.91 7.79
C CYS A 75 5.33 14.78 8.47
N GLY A 76 5.32 14.80 9.80
CA GLY A 76 6.15 15.64 10.63
C GLY A 76 7.62 15.61 10.22
N LYS A 77 8.17 16.78 9.91
CA LYS A 77 9.62 16.99 10.00
C LYS A 77 9.98 16.74 11.46
N SER A 78 10.67 15.63 11.78
CA SER A 78 11.36 15.56 13.05
C SER A 78 12.42 16.65 13.03
N SER A 79 12.31 17.61 13.93
CA SER A 79 13.25 18.71 14.11
C SER A 79 14.69 18.18 14.19
N SER A 80 15.45 18.39 13.12
CA SER A 80 16.87 18.68 13.21
C SER A 80 17.11 19.84 12.27
N GLU A 81 17.44 20.98 12.86
CA GLU A 81 17.80 22.19 12.15
C GLU A 81 19.06 21.94 11.33
N SER A 82 18.93 22.03 10.02
CA SER A 82 20.02 22.48 9.17
C SER A 82 19.42 23.13 7.93
N GLN A 83 19.50 24.46 7.90
CA GLN A 83 19.21 25.28 6.74
C GLN A 83 20.13 24.87 5.58
N MET A 84 19.58 24.80 4.35
CA MET A 84 20.15 25.41 3.13
C MET A 84 19.40 24.92 1.88
N SER A 85 18.79 25.89 1.19
CA SER A 85 18.63 26.02 -0.26
C SER A 85 18.45 24.77 -1.15
N ASN A 86 17.21 24.47 -1.52
CA ASN A 86 16.71 24.68 -2.89
C ASN A 86 15.24 24.26 -2.93
N ALA A 87 14.40 25.16 -3.43
CA ALA A 87 13.04 24.84 -3.82
C ALA A 87 13.10 23.80 -4.96
N GLU A 88 12.20 22.81 -4.93
CA GLU A 88 12.04 21.70 -5.90
C GLU A 88 12.93 20.46 -5.66
N ALA A 89 12.60 19.56 -4.70
CA ALA A 89 13.11 18.16 -4.77
C ALA A 89 12.44 17.09 -3.88
N TYR A 90 11.77 17.41 -2.77
CA TYR A 90 11.33 16.34 -1.83
C TYR A 90 9.89 16.48 -1.33
N ALA A 91 8.95 16.69 -2.26
CA ALA A 91 7.54 16.42 -1.98
C ALA A 91 7.29 14.90 -2.11
N GLY A 92 7.52 14.09 -1.07
CA GLY A 92 7.05 12.70 -1.17
C GLY A 92 7.53 11.64 -0.18
N GLN A 93 8.58 11.87 0.61
CA GLN A 93 9.07 10.87 1.55
C GLN A 93 8.32 10.93 2.87
N CYS A 94 7.09 10.41 2.86
CA CYS A 94 6.47 9.94 4.09
C CYS A 94 6.69 8.44 4.19
N ASN A 95 7.58 8.00 5.09
CA ASN A 95 7.87 6.60 5.43
C ASN A 95 6.72 5.98 6.25
N CYS A 96 5.48 6.15 5.79
CA CYS A 96 4.32 5.49 6.41
C CYS A 96 4.28 4.02 5.94
N PRO A 97 4.31 3.03 6.85
CA PRO A 97 4.19 1.61 6.49
C PRO A 97 2.93 1.29 5.68
N VAL A 98 1.83 2.03 5.92
CA VAL A 98 0.58 1.87 5.17
C VAL A 98 0.75 2.28 3.72
N LYS A 99 1.36 3.45 3.46
CA LYS A 99 1.64 3.94 2.10
C LYS A 99 2.46 2.95 1.29
N LEU A 100 3.50 2.37 1.91
CA LEU A 100 4.32 1.32 1.30
C LEU A 100 3.49 0.08 0.94
N ARG A 101 2.60 -0.37 1.84
CA ARG A 101 1.72 -1.51 1.56
C ARG A 101 0.75 -1.23 0.41
N LEU A 102 0.21 -0.02 0.31
CA LEU A 102 -0.68 0.35 -0.79
C LEU A 102 0.06 0.26 -2.14
N TRP A 103 1.27 0.83 -2.26
CA TRP A 103 2.08 0.71 -3.48
C TRP A 103 2.40 -0.74 -3.86
N GLN A 104 2.75 -1.55 -2.86
CA GLN A 104 2.98 -2.98 -3.08
C GLN A 104 1.73 -3.67 -3.64
N MET A 105 0.55 -3.41 -3.06
CA MET A 105 -0.71 -4.03 -3.50
C MET A 105 -1.15 -3.54 -4.89
N THR A 106 -1.01 -2.24 -5.18
CA THR A 106 -1.25 -1.69 -6.52
C THR A 106 -0.37 -2.37 -7.56
N GLY A 107 0.93 -2.50 -7.30
CA GLY A 107 1.86 -3.15 -8.21
C GLY A 107 1.56 -4.63 -8.45
N LYS A 108 1.20 -5.37 -7.39
CA LYS A 108 0.76 -6.78 -7.51
C LYS A 108 -0.53 -6.89 -8.34
N ALA A 109 -1.51 -6.03 -8.09
CA ALA A 109 -2.77 -6.03 -8.85
C ALA A 109 -2.56 -5.69 -10.33
N GLN A 110 -1.76 -4.66 -10.64
CA GLN A 110 -1.40 -4.30 -12.02
C GLN A 110 -0.68 -5.45 -12.74
N PHE A 111 0.22 -6.15 -12.05
CA PHE A 111 0.89 -7.33 -12.60
C PHE A 111 -0.10 -8.44 -12.96
N TYR A 112 -1.04 -8.78 -12.07
CA TYR A 112 -2.05 -9.81 -12.34
C TYR A 112 -3.01 -9.44 -13.47
N LEU A 113 -3.21 -8.14 -13.73
CA LEU A 113 -3.98 -7.64 -14.88
C LEU A 113 -3.17 -7.57 -16.18
N GLY A 114 -1.88 -7.95 -16.16
CA GLY A 114 -1.00 -7.86 -17.33
C GLY A 114 -0.53 -6.43 -17.66
N ARG A 115 -0.77 -5.46 -16.77
CA ARG A 115 -0.34 -4.05 -16.93
C ARG A 115 1.11 -3.89 -16.47
N LEU A 116 2.03 -4.53 -17.20
CA LEU A 116 3.43 -4.70 -16.79
C LEU A 116 4.16 -3.36 -16.59
N ASP A 117 3.97 -2.37 -17.47
CA ASP A 117 4.60 -1.05 -17.37
C ASP A 117 4.17 -0.29 -16.10
N GLU A 118 2.87 -0.32 -15.80
CA GLU A 118 2.32 0.30 -14.59
C GLU A 118 2.80 -0.43 -13.33
N ALA A 119 2.78 -1.77 -13.36
CA ALA A 119 3.27 -2.60 -12.26
C ALA A 119 4.75 -2.33 -11.95
N LEU A 120 5.59 -2.22 -12.98
CA LEU A 120 7.01 -1.89 -12.83
C LEU A 120 7.20 -0.52 -12.15
N THR A 121 6.40 0.46 -12.55
CA THR A 121 6.43 1.81 -11.98
C THR A 121 6.06 1.80 -10.50
N SER A 122 4.97 1.12 -10.12
CA SER A 122 4.50 1.03 -8.73
C SER A 122 5.48 0.26 -7.84
N LEU A 123 6.00 -0.88 -8.32
CA LEU A 123 6.89 -1.74 -7.54
C LEU A 123 8.30 -1.16 -7.40
N SER A 124 8.80 -0.41 -8.39
CA SER A 124 10.10 0.27 -8.28
C SER A 124 10.05 1.37 -7.21
N LYS A 125 8.95 2.15 -7.18
CA LYS A 125 8.71 3.15 -6.11
C LYS A 125 8.66 2.50 -4.73
N TYR A 126 8.02 1.34 -4.61
CA TYR A 126 8.01 0.56 -3.37
C TYR A 126 9.42 0.13 -2.93
N GLU A 127 10.22 -0.42 -3.84
CA GLU A 127 11.59 -0.88 -3.53
C GLU A 127 12.49 0.28 -3.09
N GLU A 128 12.47 1.39 -3.81
CA GLU A 128 13.22 2.60 -3.45
C GLU A 128 12.86 3.06 -2.03
N ALA A 129 11.57 3.20 -1.72
CA ALA A 129 11.12 3.62 -0.41
C ALA A 129 11.40 2.57 0.68
N ASN A 130 11.24 1.27 0.40
CA ASN A 130 11.56 0.19 1.35
C ASN A 130 13.06 0.18 1.71
N THR A 131 13.96 0.42 0.74
CA THR A 131 15.40 0.51 1.03
C THR A 131 15.75 1.69 1.95
N THR A 132 15.02 2.80 1.85
CA THR A 132 15.21 3.95 2.76
C THR A 132 14.71 3.63 4.17
N VAL A 133 13.57 2.93 4.31
CA VAL A 133 13.04 2.49 5.61
C VAL A 133 14.01 1.53 6.29
N VAL A 134 14.49 0.51 5.58
CA VAL A 134 15.46 -0.48 6.12
C VAL A 134 16.69 0.18 6.73
N LYS A 135 17.23 1.21 6.07
CA LYS A 135 18.40 1.95 6.57
C LYS A 135 18.11 2.73 7.86
N SER A 136 16.86 3.18 8.04
CA SER A 136 16.46 4.04 9.16
C SER A 136 15.95 3.27 10.39
N SER A 137 15.21 2.18 10.19
CA SER A 137 14.47 1.49 11.26
C SER A 137 14.87 0.03 11.46
N GLY A 138 15.69 -0.54 10.57
CA GLY A 138 16.11 -1.95 10.62
C GLY A 138 15.00 -2.98 10.36
N GLN A 139 13.73 -2.56 10.21
CA GLN A 139 12.62 -3.43 9.84
C GLN A 139 12.53 -3.56 8.32
N ARG A 140 12.83 -4.75 7.80
CA ARG A 140 12.74 -5.05 6.36
C ARG A 140 11.34 -5.58 6.01
N MET A 141 10.62 -4.84 5.16
CA MET A 141 9.41 -5.36 4.51
C MET A 141 9.80 -6.31 3.38
N GLU A 142 8.84 -7.10 2.89
CA GLU A 142 9.01 -8.08 1.80
C GLU A 142 9.76 -7.48 0.60
N THR A 143 10.87 -8.09 0.19
CA THR A 143 11.58 -7.68 -1.03
C THR A 143 10.87 -8.25 -2.26
N LEU A 144 10.52 -7.39 -3.19
CA LEU A 144 9.88 -7.66 -4.48
C LEU A 144 10.86 -7.55 -5.65
N ALA A 145 12.16 -7.38 -5.39
CA ALA A 145 13.20 -7.37 -6.42
C ALA A 145 13.12 -8.54 -7.44
N PRO A 146 12.82 -9.79 -7.05
CA PRO A 146 12.63 -10.88 -8.02
C PRO A 146 11.46 -10.62 -8.95
N LEU A 147 10.31 -10.17 -8.42
CA LEU A 147 9.13 -9.85 -9.22
C LEU A 147 9.40 -8.68 -10.18
N VAL A 148 10.09 -7.65 -9.70
CA VAL A 148 10.50 -6.51 -10.53
C VAL A 148 11.43 -6.95 -11.67
N ALA A 149 12.38 -7.85 -11.39
CA ALA A 149 13.25 -8.43 -12.42
C ALA A 149 12.42 -9.21 -13.46
N THR A 150 11.51 -10.09 -13.02
CA THR A 150 10.62 -10.83 -13.91
C THR A 150 9.78 -9.91 -14.79
N ILE A 151 9.24 -8.81 -14.26
CA ILE A 151 8.47 -7.85 -15.06
C ILE A 151 9.34 -7.19 -16.14
N ARG A 152 10.59 -6.83 -15.82
CA ARG A 152 11.53 -6.28 -16.82
C ARG A 152 11.83 -7.29 -17.92
N ASP A 153 12.09 -8.54 -17.55
CA ASP A 153 12.35 -9.60 -18.54
C ASP A 153 11.14 -9.82 -19.46
N LEU A 154 9.93 -9.86 -18.89
CA LEU A 154 8.69 -9.97 -19.68
C LEU A 154 8.49 -8.79 -20.65
N LEU A 155 8.83 -7.57 -20.23
CA LEU A 155 8.78 -6.39 -21.09
C LEU A 155 9.84 -6.41 -22.20
N HIS A 156 11.02 -6.98 -21.93
CA HIS A 156 12.08 -7.15 -22.93
C HIS A 156 11.74 -8.18 -24.03
N HIS A 157 10.83 -9.11 -23.74
CA HIS A 157 10.39 -10.16 -24.65
C HIS A 157 9.02 -9.90 -25.31
N LYS A 158 8.49 -8.67 -25.17
CA LYS A 158 7.25 -8.21 -25.81
C LYS A 158 7.48 -7.85 -27.28
#